data_AF-A0A1V5UCK9-F1
#
_entry.id   AF-A0A1V5UCK9-F1
#
_cell.length_a   1.000
_cell.length_b   1.000
_cell.length_c   1.000
_cell.angle_alpha   90.00
_cell.angle_beta   90.00
_cell.angle_gamma   90.00
#
_symmetry.space_group_name_H-M   'P 1'
#
loop_
_entity.id
_entity.type
_entity.pdbx_description
1 polymer ?
#
loop_
_entity_poly.entity_id
_entity_poly.type
_entity_poly.pdbx_seq_one_letter_code
_entity_poly.pdbx_strand_id
1 'polypeptide(L)'
;MPVTFSEAVISDASPIKIEKASSVAIYSNPARMASNIVADINTTMYSWFGHAEAISASIAIRAALLRAIDEKIISGDGLRDKLVLDFNKSVKDFNEKFYDEKTGLVYPYPGTAASLRFTAWTAKNFSSAVTAISGSEALKAELSGQYDLLAAMLEKMISELAKQKISLHETAFFDEKSKDDVLPVEIDGKIIYKAPTDDAVIDFFKGKFLPAVDMTKLGNAGRNGAFIKAYDAYRFLRAFERTGMLYYTLINLKSLLKKEDKNFFKLFNEVSKGLINTNEPGLIQGPAMLGGVYGAPQTFVKYIDLLIEMAKMKKLSPEAQVEVSVNGKTEKIIVSDAPYVIQAAGADITVKMPEFAALRVDREHEINIYDHLEKDAFFKSAPDKSSYKVGEEGRLTVVLDDKLDASEYYALIAAPSTLSIRQSEDILSDYRGQVLYGQKSSGAVKMQFVAVPFRGSKTLTISTEGAFAGESDGFVCVRHIGNPEKIVTVKIDKISVK
;
A
#
# COMPACT_ATOMS: atom_id res chain seq x y z
N MET A 1 6.45 3.62 28.75
CA MET A 1 5.89 2.58 27.83
C MET A 1 6.98 2.20 26.86
N PRO A 2 7.43 0.95 26.82
CA PRO A 2 8.42 0.51 25.84
C PRO A 2 7.81 0.61 24.44
N VAL A 3 8.52 1.27 23.52
CA VAL A 3 8.10 1.41 22.13
C VAL A 3 9.26 1.15 21.19
N THR A 4 9.00 0.38 20.14
CA THR A 4 9.95 0.16 19.06
C THR A 4 9.73 1.19 17.96
N PHE A 5 10.81 1.85 17.55
CA PHE A 5 10.89 2.68 16.35
C PHE A 5 11.53 1.83 15.27
N SER A 6 10.75 1.53 14.24
CA SER A 6 11.20 0.71 13.13
C SER A 6 11.34 1.57 11.89
N GLU A 7 12.43 1.38 11.15
CA GLU A 7 12.75 2.11 9.92
C GLU A 7 13.03 1.13 8.79
N ALA A 8 12.33 1.28 7.67
CA ALA A 8 12.59 0.53 6.45
C ALA A 8 13.60 1.27 5.56
N VAL A 9 14.64 0.58 5.12
CA VAL A 9 15.65 1.10 4.19
C VAL A 9 15.77 0.16 3.00
N ILE A 10 15.68 0.72 1.79
CA ILE A 10 15.95 0.02 0.54
C ILE A 10 17.34 0.41 0.08
N SER A 11 18.18 -0.58 -0.21
CA SER A 11 19.58 -0.35 -0.55
C SER A 11 19.76 0.11 -1.99
N ASP A 12 20.64 1.08 -2.16
CA ASP A 12 21.23 1.55 -3.42
C ASP A 12 22.59 0.87 -3.69
N ALA A 13 22.90 -0.22 -2.98
CA ALA A 13 24.19 -0.90 -2.88
C ALA A 13 25.32 -0.15 -2.14
N SER A 14 25.07 1.05 -1.63
CA SER A 14 26.02 1.76 -0.77
C SER A 14 26.06 1.15 0.64
N PRO A 15 27.20 1.21 1.36
CA PRO A 15 27.26 0.81 2.76
C PRO A 15 26.32 1.65 3.64
N ILE A 16 25.48 0.99 4.42
CA ILE A 16 24.51 1.60 5.33
C ILE A 16 25.10 1.53 6.75
N LYS A 17 25.32 2.70 7.36
CA LYS A 17 25.77 2.81 8.75
C LYS A 17 24.57 2.95 9.68
N ILE A 18 24.55 2.14 10.72
CA ILE A 18 23.45 2.04 11.67
C ILE A 18 24.02 2.23 13.07
N GLU A 19 23.58 3.29 13.74
CA GLU A 19 23.99 3.62 15.10
C GLU A 19 22.84 3.32 16.07
N LYS A 20 23.20 2.83 17.26
CA LYS A 20 22.27 2.63 18.40
C LYS A 20 21.01 1.82 18.07
N ALA A 21 21.10 0.83 17.19
CA ALA A 21 19.99 -0.07 16.93
C ALA A 21 19.80 -1.06 18.09
N SER A 22 18.56 -1.43 18.37
CA SER A 22 18.23 -2.60 19.19
C SER A 22 18.37 -3.86 18.37
N SER A 23 17.79 -3.88 17.16
CA SER A 23 17.98 -4.96 16.21
C SER A 23 17.97 -4.48 14.75
N VAL A 24 18.55 -5.27 13.86
CA VAL A 24 18.55 -5.04 12.41
C VAL A 24 18.12 -6.32 11.71
N ALA A 25 17.02 -6.28 10.97
CA ALA A 25 16.54 -7.40 10.16
C ALA A 25 16.81 -7.13 8.68
N ILE A 26 17.49 -8.04 8.00
CA ILE A 26 17.90 -7.88 6.60
C ILE A 26 17.07 -8.84 5.73
N TYR A 27 16.57 -8.36 4.60
CA TYR A 27 15.68 -9.06 3.68
C TYR A 27 16.28 -9.06 2.27
N SER A 28 16.03 -10.12 1.51
CA SER A 28 16.53 -10.26 0.13
C SER A 28 15.92 -9.23 -0.83
N ASN A 29 14.69 -8.79 -0.56
CA ASN A 29 13.99 -7.77 -1.33
C ASN A 29 12.89 -7.09 -0.48
N PRO A 30 12.27 -5.99 -0.94
CA PRO A 30 11.38 -5.18 -0.11
C PRO A 30 10.03 -5.86 0.17
N ALA A 31 9.54 -6.75 -0.72
CA ALA A 31 8.27 -7.42 -0.48
C ALA A 31 8.35 -8.49 0.62
N ARG A 32 9.53 -9.08 0.84
CA ARG A 32 9.79 -9.98 1.98
C ARG A 32 9.67 -9.28 3.34
N MET A 33 9.78 -7.96 3.36
CA MET A 33 9.61 -7.14 4.56
C MET A 33 8.14 -6.79 4.85
N ALA A 34 7.24 -6.93 3.88
CA ALA A 34 5.81 -6.73 4.09
C ALA A 34 5.16 -8.05 4.57
N SER A 35 5.51 -8.50 5.78
CA SER A 35 4.92 -9.72 6.34
C SER A 35 3.42 -9.50 6.55
N ASN A 36 2.57 -10.44 6.15
CA ASN A 36 1.09 -10.36 6.13
C ASN A 36 0.44 -9.74 4.89
N ILE A 37 1.19 -9.24 3.91
CA ILE A 37 0.62 -8.70 2.67
C ILE A 37 -0.32 -9.72 1.98
N VAL A 38 0.04 -11.01 1.99
CA VAL A 38 -0.78 -12.09 1.42
C VAL A 38 -2.08 -12.28 2.22
N ALA A 39 -1.99 -12.24 3.55
CA ALA A 39 -3.14 -12.40 4.43
C ALA A 39 -4.13 -11.24 4.30
N ASP A 40 -3.64 -10.01 4.24
CA ASP A 40 -4.46 -8.80 4.10
C ASP A 40 -5.15 -8.73 2.75
N ILE A 41 -4.41 -9.05 1.67
CA ILE A 41 -4.98 -9.15 0.32
C ILE A 41 -6.08 -10.22 0.30
N ASN A 42 -5.81 -11.41 0.84
CA ASN A 42 -6.77 -12.50 0.82
C ASN A 42 -8.03 -12.15 1.61
N THR A 43 -7.88 -11.60 2.81
CA THR A 43 -9.00 -11.14 3.65
C THR A 43 -9.83 -10.06 2.96
N THR A 44 -9.17 -9.11 2.29
CA THR A 44 -9.86 -8.06 1.56
C THR A 44 -10.66 -8.61 0.39
N MET A 45 -10.12 -9.57 -0.36
CA MET A 45 -10.86 -10.21 -1.46
C MET A 45 -12.14 -10.92 -0.99
N TYR A 46 -12.18 -11.46 0.23
CA TYR A 46 -13.41 -12.06 0.78
C TYR A 46 -14.54 -11.06 1.05
N SER A 47 -14.21 -9.78 1.20
CA SER A 47 -15.21 -8.71 1.35
C SER A 47 -15.87 -8.30 0.02
N TRP A 48 -15.35 -8.77 -1.11
CA TRP A 48 -15.86 -8.40 -2.42
C TRP A 48 -17.17 -9.13 -2.74
N PHE A 49 -18.14 -8.39 -3.28
CA PHE A 49 -19.43 -8.93 -3.67
C PHE A 49 -19.30 -9.92 -4.85
N GLY A 50 -20.11 -10.97 -4.87
CA GLY A 50 -20.06 -12.05 -5.87
C GLY A 50 -20.57 -11.66 -7.26
N HIS A 51 -19.83 -10.82 -7.96
CA HIS A 51 -20.06 -10.43 -9.36
C HIS A 51 -18.84 -10.73 -10.24
N ALA A 52 -19.03 -10.75 -11.57
CA ALA A 52 -17.98 -11.17 -12.51
C ALA A 52 -16.69 -10.33 -12.39
N GLU A 53 -16.81 -9.02 -12.21
CA GLU A 53 -15.63 -8.15 -12.01
C GLU A 53 -14.81 -8.54 -10.78
N ALA A 54 -15.43 -8.79 -9.62
CA ALA A 54 -14.75 -9.14 -8.39
C ALA A 54 -14.09 -10.53 -8.46
N ILE A 55 -14.81 -11.51 -9.03
CA ILE A 55 -14.30 -12.89 -9.13
C ILE A 55 -13.16 -12.95 -10.14
N SER A 56 -13.30 -12.31 -11.31
CA SER A 56 -12.21 -12.26 -12.30
C SER A 56 -10.98 -11.51 -11.77
N ALA A 57 -11.16 -10.42 -11.04
CA ALA A 57 -10.06 -9.75 -10.33
C ALA A 57 -9.37 -10.69 -9.33
N SER A 58 -10.15 -11.40 -8.51
CA SER A 58 -9.62 -12.35 -7.52
C SER A 58 -8.81 -13.48 -8.15
N ILE A 59 -9.25 -13.98 -9.31
CA ILE A 59 -8.51 -14.97 -10.10
C ILE A 59 -7.14 -14.42 -10.51
N ALA A 60 -7.10 -13.21 -11.09
CA ALA A 60 -5.85 -12.56 -11.49
C ALA A 60 -4.89 -12.34 -10.30
N ILE A 61 -5.44 -11.88 -9.17
CA ILE A 61 -4.64 -11.61 -7.97
C ILE A 61 -4.05 -12.89 -7.39
N ARG A 62 -4.85 -13.94 -7.22
CA ARG A 62 -4.36 -15.21 -6.69
C ARG A 62 -3.31 -15.83 -7.60
N ALA A 63 -3.49 -15.77 -8.92
CA ALA A 63 -2.50 -16.24 -9.88
C ALA A 63 -1.15 -15.50 -9.74
N ALA A 64 -1.19 -14.16 -9.59
CA ALA A 64 0.01 -13.36 -9.39
C ALA A 64 0.70 -13.65 -8.05
N LEU A 65 -0.05 -13.81 -6.96
CA LEU A 65 0.48 -14.19 -5.65
C LEU A 65 1.13 -15.58 -5.69
N LEU A 66 0.46 -16.56 -6.28
CA LEU A 66 0.98 -17.92 -6.42
C LEU A 66 2.28 -17.94 -7.23
N ARG A 67 2.35 -17.18 -8.33
CA ARG A 67 3.59 -17.01 -9.10
C ARG A 67 4.70 -16.40 -8.26
N ALA A 68 4.42 -15.33 -7.51
CA ALA A 68 5.42 -14.65 -6.70
C ALA A 68 5.96 -15.52 -5.56
N ILE A 69 5.12 -16.39 -4.99
CA ILE A 69 5.51 -17.39 -3.99
C ILE A 69 6.41 -18.45 -4.64
N ASP A 70 6.01 -18.97 -5.81
CA ASP A 70 6.76 -20.00 -6.54
C ASP A 70 8.16 -19.49 -6.98
N GLU A 71 8.23 -18.25 -7.47
CA GLU A 71 9.48 -17.57 -7.83
C GLU A 71 10.27 -17.05 -6.62
N LYS A 72 9.82 -17.32 -5.38
CA LYS A 72 10.47 -16.90 -4.13
C LYS A 72 10.67 -15.38 -4.01
N ILE A 73 9.80 -14.59 -4.63
CA ILE A 73 9.79 -13.13 -4.49
C ILE A 73 9.17 -12.75 -3.15
N ILE A 74 8.04 -13.37 -2.80
CA ILE A 74 7.33 -13.19 -1.52
C ILE A 74 7.25 -14.49 -0.73
N SER A 75 7.00 -14.38 0.57
CA SER A 75 6.64 -15.51 1.42
C SER A 75 5.19 -15.94 1.14
N GLY A 76 4.92 -17.24 1.24
CA GLY A 76 3.56 -17.77 1.16
C GLY A 76 2.74 -17.58 2.43
N ASP A 77 3.36 -17.16 3.54
CA ASP A 77 2.75 -16.90 4.86
C ASP A 77 1.86 -18.05 5.37
N GLY A 78 2.16 -19.29 4.98
CA GLY A 78 1.32 -20.46 5.27
C GLY A 78 -0.03 -20.49 4.54
N LEU A 79 -0.28 -19.55 3.61
CA LEU A 79 -1.55 -19.39 2.89
C LEU A 79 -1.53 -19.94 1.46
N ARG A 80 -0.40 -20.47 0.96
CA ARG A 80 -0.26 -20.99 -0.41
C ARG A 80 -1.37 -21.99 -0.77
N ASP A 81 -1.58 -23.01 0.06
CA ASP A 81 -2.58 -24.05 -0.22
C ASP A 81 -4.01 -23.48 -0.24
N LYS A 82 -4.29 -22.50 0.63
CA LYS A 82 -5.55 -21.77 0.61
C LYS A 82 -5.72 -20.95 -0.67
N LEU A 83 -4.66 -20.28 -1.14
CA LEU A 83 -4.68 -19.54 -2.40
C LEU A 83 -4.96 -20.47 -3.59
N VAL A 84 -4.36 -21.66 -3.64
CA VAL A 84 -4.63 -22.67 -4.67
C VAL A 84 -6.09 -23.12 -4.63
N LEU A 85 -6.60 -23.48 -3.45
CA LEU A 85 -7.98 -23.90 -3.26
C LEU A 85 -8.97 -22.82 -3.71
N ASP A 86 -8.75 -21.58 -3.27
CA ASP A 86 -9.63 -20.46 -3.57
C ASP A 86 -9.53 -20.04 -5.05
N PHE A 87 -8.35 -20.15 -5.66
CA PHE A 87 -8.16 -19.93 -7.10
C PHE A 87 -8.98 -20.95 -7.89
N ASN A 88 -8.83 -22.25 -7.58
CA ASN A 88 -9.56 -23.32 -8.26
C ASN A 88 -11.07 -23.16 -8.14
N LYS A 89 -11.55 -22.82 -6.94
CA LYS A 89 -12.96 -22.52 -6.69
C LYS A 89 -13.43 -21.33 -7.52
N SER A 90 -12.65 -20.24 -7.56
CA SER A 90 -13.05 -19.01 -8.27
C SER A 90 -13.15 -19.21 -9.77
N VAL A 91 -12.21 -19.96 -10.38
CA VAL A 91 -12.28 -20.28 -11.82
C VAL A 91 -13.53 -21.09 -12.14
N LYS A 92 -13.82 -22.12 -11.33
CA LYS A 92 -15.01 -22.95 -11.48
C LYS A 92 -16.30 -22.13 -11.32
N ASP A 93 -16.41 -21.37 -10.23
CA ASP A 93 -17.56 -20.51 -9.94
C ASP A 93 -17.77 -19.47 -11.06
N PHE A 94 -16.69 -18.92 -11.62
CA PHE A 94 -16.78 -17.98 -12.74
C PHE A 94 -17.39 -18.65 -13.98
N ASN A 95 -16.84 -19.81 -14.37
CA ASN A 95 -17.30 -20.56 -15.54
C ASN A 95 -18.78 -20.94 -15.41
N GLU A 96 -19.22 -21.41 -14.24
CA GLU A 96 -20.58 -21.89 -14.04
C GLU A 96 -21.64 -20.77 -13.95
N LYS A 97 -21.29 -19.60 -13.40
CA LYS A 97 -22.28 -18.57 -13.03
C LYS A 97 -22.24 -17.31 -13.88
N PHE A 98 -21.11 -17.02 -14.50
CA PHE A 98 -20.87 -15.73 -15.15
C PHE A 98 -20.45 -15.85 -16.61
N TYR A 99 -19.98 -17.00 -17.05
CA TYR A 99 -19.57 -17.21 -18.44
C TYR A 99 -20.70 -17.83 -19.26
N ASP A 100 -21.06 -17.19 -20.38
CA ASP A 100 -21.96 -17.78 -21.37
C ASP A 100 -21.15 -18.62 -22.37
N GLU A 101 -21.14 -19.93 -22.18
CA GLU A 101 -20.44 -20.84 -23.08
C GLU A 101 -20.94 -20.78 -24.53
N LYS A 102 -22.18 -20.35 -24.80
CA LYS A 102 -22.69 -20.24 -26.17
C LYS A 102 -22.12 -19.02 -26.85
N THR A 103 -22.31 -17.86 -26.23
CA THR A 103 -21.93 -16.57 -26.84
C THR A 103 -20.48 -16.18 -26.58
N GLY A 104 -19.80 -16.78 -25.60
CA GLY A 104 -18.46 -16.38 -25.18
C GLY A 104 -18.41 -15.08 -24.39
N LEU A 105 -19.56 -14.55 -23.97
CA LEU A 105 -19.68 -13.29 -23.25
C LEU A 105 -19.90 -13.51 -21.75
N VAL A 106 -19.72 -12.44 -20.97
CA VAL A 106 -19.81 -12.48 -19.51
C VAL A 106 -21.07 -11.81 -19.00
N TYR A 107 -21.80 -12.51 -18.13
CA TYR A 107 -22.86 -11.95 -17.30
C TYR A 107 -22.27 -11.15 -16.14
N PRO A 108 -22.63 -9.87 -15.95
CA PRO A 108 -22.19 -9.10 -14.78
C PRO A 108 -22.60 -9.76 -13.45
N TYR A 109 -23.84 -10.24 -13.41
CA TYR A 109 -24.45 -10.98 -12.29
C TYR A 109 -25.21 -12.21 -12.81
N PRO A 110 -25.40 -13.26 -12.00
CA PRO A 110 -26.18 -14.43 -12.42
C PRO A 110 -27.60 -14.02 -12.81
N GLY A 111 -28.09 -14.52 -13.96
CA GLY A 111 -29.43 -14.23 -14.47
C GLY A 111 -29.60 -12.86 -15.14
N THR A 112 -28.53 -12.08 -15.31
CA THR A 112 -28.55 -10.83 -16.10
C THR A 112 -28.15 -11.08 -17.55
N ALA A 113 -28.36 -10.10 -18.43
CA ALA A 113 -27.87 -10.18 -19.80
C ALA A 113 -26.33 -10.02 -19.84
N ALA A 114 -25.69 -10.69 -20.81
CA ALA A 114 -24.26 -10.59 -21.00
C ALA A 114 -23.84 -9.15 -21.39
N SER A 115 -22.62 -8.75 -21.00
CA SER A 115 -22.11 -7.39 -21.17
C SER A 115 -20.73 -7.40 -21.82
N LEU A 116 -20.60 -6.66 -22.92
CA LEU A 116 -19.32 -6.48 -23.63
C LEU A 116 -18.26 -5.81 -22.74
N ARG A 117 -18.67 -4.86 -21.89
CA ARG A 117 -17.76 -4.17 -20.97
C ARG A 117 -17.21 -5.10 -19.90
N PHE A 118 -18.07 -5.92 -19.28
CA PHE A 118 -17.61 -6.92 -18.31
C PHE A 118 -16.76 -7.99 -18.99
N THR A 119 -17.11 -8.39 -20.22
CA THR A 119 -16.32 -9.34 -21.01
C THR A 119 -14.91 -8.80 -21.27
N ALA A 120 -14.76 -7.54 -21.68
CA ALA A 120 -13.46 -6.90 -21.89
C ALA A 120 -12.63 -6.82 -20.60
N TRP A 121 -13.27 -6.48 -19.47
CA TRP A 121 -12.61 -6.45 -18.17
C TRP A 121 -12.16 -7.85 -17.70
N THR A 122 -13.01 -8.85 -17.83
CA THR A 122 -12.68 -10.25 -17.51
C THR A 122 -11.55 -10.75 -18.41
N ALA A 123 -11.57 -10.45 -19.71
CA ALA A 123 -10.51 -10.84 -20.63
C ALA A 123 -9.14 -10.31 -20.18
N LYS A 124 -9.05 -9.05 -19.74
CA LYS A 124 -7.82 -8.49 -19.14
C LYS A 124 -7.36 -9.29 -17.92
N ASN A 125 -8.26 -9.55 -16.97
CA ASN A 125 -7.93 -10.25 -15.74
C ASN A 125 -7.50 -11.69 -16.01
N PHE A 126 -8.20 -12.39 -16.91
CA PHE A 126 -7.85 -13.76 -17.31
C PHE A 126 -6.53 -13.79 -18.06
N SER A 127 -6.25 -12.80 -18.91
CA SER A 127 -4.93 -12.66 -19.52
C SER A 127 -3.83 -12.52 -18.47
N SER A 128 -4.05 -11.69 -17.45
CA SER A 128 -3.09 -11.53 -16.35
C SER A 128 -2.88 -12.84 -15.58
N ALA A 129 -3.96 -13.58 -15.31
CA ALA A 129 -3.89 -14.88 -14.64
C ALA A 129 -3.16 -15.94 -15.46
N VAL A 130 -3.49 -16.05 -16.75
CA VAL A 130 -2.86 -16.98 -17.70
C VAL A 130 -1.37 -16.68 -17.81
N THR A 131 -0.98 -15.42 -17.98
CA THR A 131 0.43 -15.00 -18.06
C THR A 131 1.19 -15.25 -16.75
N ALA A 132 0.53 -15.08 -15.60
CA ALA A 132 1.13 -15.37 -14.31
C ALA A 132 1.40 -16.88 -14.16
N ILE A 133 0.39 -17.73 -14.41
CA ILE A 133 0.52 -19.18 -14.26
C ILE A 133 1.50 -19.76 -15.28
N SER A 134 1.44 -19.34 -16.54
CA SER A 134 2.39 -19.82 -17.56
C SER A 134 3.81 -19.30 -17.37
N GLY A 135 4.00 -18.33 -16.48
CA GLY A 135 5.31 -17.79 -16.14
C GLY A 135 6.17 -18.73 -15.30
N SER A 136 5.59 -19.78 -14.71
CA SER A 136 6.29 -20.83 -13.97
C SER A 136 5.83 -22.20 -14.45
N GLU A 137 6.77 -23.07 -14.83
CA GLU A 137 6.47 -24.44 -15.28
C GLU A 137 5.85 -25.29 -14.15
N ALA A 138 6.37 -25.15 -12.93
CA ALA A 138 5.87 -25.88 -11.76
C ALA A 138 4.42 -25.48 -11.44
N LEU A 139 4.16 -24.17 -11.40
CA LEU A 139 2.82 -23.64 -11.13
C LEU A 139 1.83 -24.01 -12.25
N LYS A 140 2.26 -23.96 -13.51
CA LYS A 140 1.44 -24.38 -14.66
C LYS A 140 1.09 -25.86 -14.61
N ALA A 141 2.02 -26.72 -14.20
CA ALA A 141 1.76 -28.15 -14.06
C ALA A 141 0.73 -28.43 -12.96
N GLU A 142 0.88 -27.79 -11.79
CA GLU A 142 -0.04 -27.92 -10.65
C GLU A 142 -1.46 -27.44 -10.98
N LEU A 143 -1.59 -26.33 -11.70
CA LEU A 143 -2.88 -25.68 -12.03
C LEU A 143 -3.38 -25.97 -13.45
N SER A 144 -2.87 -27.01 -14.10
CA SER A 144 -3.10 -27.29 -15.53
C SER A 144 -4.58 -27.25 -15.95
N GLY A 145 -5.46 -27.93 -15.22
CA GLY A 145 -6.90 -27.95 -15.55
C GLY A 145 -7.57 -26.57 -15.53
N GLN A 146 -7.26 -25.76 -14.52
CA GLN A 146 -7.79 -24.39 -14.40
C GLN A 146 -7.13 -23.43 -15.38
N TYR A 147 -5.86 -23.63 -15.67
CA TYR A 147 -5.12 -22.88 -16.68
C TYR A 147 -5.76 -23.07 -18.07
N ASP A 148 -6.00 -24.32 -18.48
CA ASP A 148 -6.58 -24.63 -19.79
C ASP A 148 -8.00 -24.05 -19.92
N LEU A 149 -8.80 -24.17 -18.85
CA LEU A 149 -10.15 -23.60 -18.81
C LEU A 149 -10.14 -22.06 -18.92
N LEU A 150 -9.26 -21.38 -18.19
CA LEU A 150 -9.09 -19.93 -18.27
C LEU A 150 -8.62 -19.49 -19.67
N ALA A 151 -7.65 -20.20 -20.25
CA ALA A 151 -7.11 -19.89 -21.57
C ALA A 151 -8.18 -20.03 -22.66
N ALA A 152 -9.00 -21.09 -22.60
CA ALA A 152 -10.10 -21.31 -23.54
C ALA A 152 -11.19 -20.22 -23.43
N MET A 153 -11.60 -19.86 -22.20
CA MET A 153 -12.52 -18.74 -22.00
C MET A 153 -11.95 -17.43 -22.51
N LEU A 154 -10.67 -17.15 -22.24
CA LEU A 154 -9.98 -15.95 -22.69
C LEU A 154 -9.97 -15.81 -24.21
N GLU A 155 -9.58 -16.87 -24.93
CA GLU A 155 -9.54 -16.87 -26.39
C GLU A 155 -10.91 -16.58 -26.99
N LYS A 156 -11.96 -17.23 -26.45
CA LYS A 156 -13.33 -17.01 -26.92
C LYS A 156 -13.82 -15.59 -26.62
N MET A 157 -13.57 -15.06 -25.43
CA MET A 157 -13.90 -13.67 -25.07
C MET A 157 -13.25 -12.67 -26.03
N ILE A 158 -11.94 -12.82 -26.30
CA ILE A 158 -11.22 -11.92 -27.23
C ILE A 158 -11.80 -12.01 -28.64
N SER A 159 -12.06 -13.23 -29.13
CA SER A 159 -12.64 -13.46 -30.46
C SER A 159 -14.01 -12.79 -30.61
N GLU A 160 -14.87 -12.91 -29.59
CA GLU A 160 -16.22 -12.34 -29.62
C GLU A 160 -16.22 -10.81 -29.49
N LEU A 161 -15.35 -10.26 -28.65
CA LEU A 161 -15.15 -8.81 -28.57
C LEU A 161 -14.66 -8.22 -29.90
N ALA A 162 -13.73 -8.91 -30.58
CA ALA A 162 -13.24 -8.51 -31.90
C ALA A 162 -14.35 -8.55 -32.97
N LYS A 163 -15.20 -9.59 -32.99
CA LYS A 163 -16.37 -9.67 -33.88
C LYS A 163 -17.34 -8.51 -33.65
N GLN A 164 -17.51 -8.10 -32.40
CA GLN A 164 -18.36 -6.97 -31.99
C GLN A 164 -17.65 -5.61 -32.11
N LYS A 165 -16.42 -5.58 -32.63
CA LYS A 165 -15.59 -4.36 -32.82
C LYS A 165 -15.36 -3.57 -31.53
N ILE A 166 -15.24 -4.26 -30.39
CA ILE A 166 -14.92 -3.64 -29.10
C ILE A 166 -13.40 -3.53 -28.96
N SER A 167 -12.90 -2.30 -28.79
CA SER A 167 -11.49 -2.04 -28.56
C SER A 167 -11.09 -2.39 -27.12
N LEU A 168 -10.18 -3.36 -26.95
CA LEU A 168 -9.60 -3.71 -25.65
C LEU A 168 -8.66 -2.62 -25.10
N HIS A 169 -8.01 -1.85 -25.98
CA HIS A 169 -7.21 -0.70 -25.56
C HIS A 169 -8.07 0.36 -24.88
N GLU A 170 -9.20 0.72 -25.48
CA GLU A 170 -10.08 1.77 -24.97
C GLU A 170 -10.96 1.29 -23.81
N THR A 171 -11.42 0.04 -23.85
CA THR A 171 -12.42 -0.47 -22.89
C THR A 171 -11.77 -1.06 -21.63
N ALA A 172 -10.60 -1.69 -21.77
CA ALA A 172 -9.93 -2.43 -20.69
C ALA A 172 -8.48 -1.99 -20.44
N PHE A 173 -7.90 -1.10 -21.26
CA PHE A 173 -6.50 -0.69 -21.14
C PHE A 173 -5.55 -1.89 -21.24
N PHE A 174 -5.81 -2.78 -22.19
CA PHE A 174 -5.11 -4.05 -22.37
C PHE A 174 -4.81 -4.30 -23.85
N ASP A 175 -3.58 -4.73 -24.15
CA ASP A 175 -3.21 -5.19 -25.49
C ASP A 175 -3.21 -6.72 -25.57
N GLU A 176 -4.05 -7.27 -26.43
CA GLU A 176 -4.23 -8.71 -26.58
C GLU A 176 -3.02 -9.44 -27.19
N LYS A 177 -2.09 -8.74 -27.85
CA LYS A 177 -0.92 -9.33 -28.50
C LYS A 177 0.26 -9.38 -27.55
N SER A 178 0.59 -8.25 -26.93
CA SER A 178 1.68 -8.16 -25.95
C SER A 178 1.28 -8.73 -24.59
N LYS A 179 -0.03 -8.83 -24.31
CA LYS A 179 -0.60 -9.18 -23.00
C LYS A 179 -0.26 -8.16 -21.89
N ASP A 180 0.28 -7.01 -22.24
CA ASP A 180 0.60 -5.92 -21.32
C ASP A 180 -0.59 -4.95 -21.17
N ASP A 181 -0.61 -4.20 -20.06
CA ASP A 181 -1.47 -3.02 -19.93
C ASP A 181 -1.06 -1.96 -20.97
N VAL A 182 -2.02 -1.19 -21.49
CA VAL A 182 -1.74 0.03 -22.26
C VAL A 182 -2.04 1.27 -21.43
N LEU A 183 -1.23 2.30 -21.64
CA LEU A 183 -1.35 3.57 -20.93
C LEU A 183 -1.97 4.62 -21.86
N PRO A 184 -3.03 5.32 -21.42
CA PRO A 184 -3.50 6.49 -22.13
C PRO A 184 -2.48 7.61 -21.99
N VAL A 185 -2.08 8.21 -23.11
CA VAL A 185 -1.18 9.38 -23.19
C VAL A 185 -1.82 10.45 -24.06
N GLU A 186 -1.61 11.72 -23.69
CA GLU A 186 -2.01 12.84 -24.53
C GLU A 186 -0.91 13.16 -25.54
N ILE A 187 -1.26 13.13 -26.81
CA ILE A 187 -0.41 13.54 -27.93
C ILE A 187 -1.25 14.49 -28.79
N ASP A 188 -0.78 15.73 -28.94
CA ASP A 188 -1.44 16.77 -29.73
C ASP A 188 -2.93 17.00 -29.38
N GLY A 189 -3.25 16.98 -28.08
CA GLY A 189 -4.63 17.18 -27.58
C GLY A 189 -5.56 15.97 -27.78
N LYS A 190 -5.04 14.84 -28.26
CA LYS A 190 -5.78 13.58 -28.41
C LYS A 190 -5.23 12.53 -27.47
N ILE A 191 -6.10 11.67 -26.94
CA ILE A 191 -5.65 10.51 -26.18
C ILE A 191 -5.42 9.33 -27.09
N ILE A 192 -4.23 8.76 -26.92
CA ILE A 192 -3.78 7.58 -27.63
C ILE A 192 -3.36 6.56 -26.58
N TYR A 193 -3.67 5.29 -26.83
CA TYR A 193 -3.33 4.19 -25.94
C TYR A 193 -2.03 3.56 -26.43
N LYS A 194 -1.01 3.57 -25.57
CA LYS A 194 0.34 3.16 -25.93
C LYS A 194 0.87 2.08 -24.99
N ALA A 195 1.73 1.22 -25.53
CA ALA A 195 2.42 0.23 -24.72
C ALA A 195 3.35 0.91 -23.71
N PRO A 196 3.65 0.30 -22.55
CA PRO A 196 4.52 0.89 -21.53
C PRO A 196 5.94 1.18 -22.03
N THR A 197 6.38 0.54 -23.12
CA THR A 197 7.69 0.73 -23.74
C THR A 197 7.75 1.88 -24.76
N ASP A 198 6.62 2.49 -25.10
CA ASP A 198 6.55 3.63 -26.03
C ASP A 198 7.14 4.89 -25.38
N ASP A 199 7.98 5.64 -26.12
CA ASP A 199 8.65 6.82 -25.60
C ASP A 199 7.66 7.91 -25.19
N ALA A 200 6.51 8.01 -25.88
CA ALA A 200 5.48 8.98 -25.55
C ALA A 200 4.90 8.76 -24.14
N VAL A 201 4.88 7.53 -23.64
CA VAL A 201 4.48 7.22 -22.26
C VAL A 201 5.44 7.85 -21.28
N ILE A 202 6.74 7.69 -21.51
CA ILE A 202 7.78 8.15 -20.58
C ILE A 202 7.92 9.67 -20.64
N ASP A 203 7.83 10.25 -21.83
CA ASP A 203 7.87 11.69 -22.02
C ASP A 203 6.64 12.35 -21.39
N PHE A 204 5.45 11.77 -21.58
CA PHE A 204 4.25 12.24 -20.91
C PHE A 204 4.38 12.12 -19.38
N PHE A 205 4.84 10.97 -18.88
CA PHE A 205 5.03 10.74 -17.46
C PHE A 205 6.03 11.73 -16.84
N LYS A 206 7.17 11.96 -17.48
CA LYS A 206 8.21 12.87 -16.96
C LYS A 206 7.85 14.34 -17.14
N GLY A 207 7.24 14.70 -18.26
CA GLY A 207 6.95 16.09 -18.60
C GLY A 207 5.66 16.63 -17.97
N LYS A 208 4.67 15.77 -17.72
CA LYS A 208 3.36 16.16 -17.20
C LYS A 208 3.06 15.58 -15.82
N PHE A 209 3.34 14.30 -15.60
CA PHE A 209 2.93 13.61 -14.38
C PHE A 209 3.89 13.87 -13.20
N LEU A 210 5.15 13.46 -13.30
CA LEU A 210 6.13 13.56 -12.21
C LEU A 210 6.24 14.95 -11.58
N PRO A 211 6.24 16.06 -12.33
CA PRO A 211 6.28 17.41 -11.75
C PRO A 211 4.98 17.77 -11.01
N ALA A 212 3.83 17.27 -11.46
CA ALA A 212 2.52 17.52 -10.85
C ALA A 212 2.30 16.71 -9.57
N VAL A 213 2.99 15.59 -9.40
CA VAL A 213 2.92 14.73 -8.22
C VAL A 213 4.22 14.71 -7.42
N ASP A 214 5.05 15.77 -7.54
CA ASP A 214 6.38 15.86 -6.91
C ASP A 214 6.31 15.44 -5.43
N MET A 215 6.86 14.25 -5.20
CA MET A 215 6.76 13.47 -3.97
C MET A 215 7.45 14.13 -2.78
N THR A 216 8.21 15.20 -3.01
CA THR A 216 8.90 15.94 -1.95
C THR A 216 8.28 17.31 -1.66
N LYS A 217 7.43 17.83 -2.56
CA LYS A 217 6.89 19.20 -2.46
C LYS A 217 5.44 19.27 -2.06
N LEU A 218 4.65 18.27 -2.41
CA LEU A 218 3.21 18.24 -2.12
C LEU A 218 2.93 17.29 -0.96
N GLY A 219 2.09 17.69 -0.02
CA GLY A 219 1.43 16.76 0.90
C GLY A 219 0.39 15.89 0.18
N ASN A 220 -0.03 14.75 0.73
CA ASN A 220 -0.94 13.79 0.06
C ASN A 220 -2.26 14.43 -0.42
N ALA A 221 -2.88 15.29 0.38
CA ALA A 221 -4.08 16.03 -0.03
C ALA A 221 -3.79 16.96 -1.24
N GLY A 222 -2.63 17.59 -1.25
CA GLY A 222 -2.13 18.37 -2.38
C GLY A 222 -1.77 17.51 -3.60
N ARG A 223 -1.25 16.30 -3.40
CA ARG A 223 -0.95 15.32 -4.47
C ARG A 223 -2.23 14.80 -5.11
N ASN A 224 -3.20 14.36 -4.33
CA ASN A 224 -4.49 13.90 -4.85
C ASN A 224 -5.25 15.04 -5.53
N GLY A 225 -5.24 16.25 -4.96
CA GLY A 225 -5.82 17.43 -5.60
C GLY A 225 -5.12 17.82 -6.90
N ALA A 226 -3.78 17.76 -6.95
CA ALA A 226 -3.00 18.01 -8.15
C ALA A 226 -3.18 16.91 -9.21
N PHE A 227 -3.21 15.63 -8.80
CA PHE A 227 -3.51 14.49 -9.64
C PHE A 227 -4.93 14.62 -10.22
N ILE A 228 -5.95 14.81 -9.39
CA ILE A 228 -7.32 15.02 -9.84
C ILE A 228 -7.37 16.24 -10.77
N LYS A 229 -6.81 17.40 -10.43
CA LYS A 229 -6.86 18.58 -11.31
C LYS A 229 -6.12 18.39 -12.64
N ALA A 230 -4.97 17.71 -12.61
CA ALA A 230 -4.23 17.35 -13.81
C ALA A 230 -5.03 16.38 -14.68
N TYR A 231 -5.75 15.42 -14.10
CA TYR A 231 -6.50 14.38 -14.83
C TYR A 231 -7.97 14.71 -15.12
N ASP A 232 -8.60 15.61 -14.35
CA ASP A 232 -9.96 16.15 -14.53
C ASP A 232 -10.00 17.09 -15.74
N ALA A 233 -8.89 17.80 -16.01
CA ALA A 233 -8.65 18.47 -17.30
C ALA A 233 -8.74 17.50 -18.50
N TYR A 234 -8.55 16.19 -18.26
CA TYR A 234 -8.54 15.17 -19.29
C TYR A 234 -9.78 14.26 -19.28
N ARG A 235 -10.75 14.32 -18.35
CA ARG A 235 -11.96 13.45 -18.33
C ARG A 235 -11.72 11.92 -18.32
N PHE A 236 -10.47 11.45 -18.22
CA PHE A 236 -10.16 10.14 -18.81
C PHE A 236 -10.54 8.89 -18.00
N LEU A 237 -10.80 8.92 -16.69
CA LEU A 237 -10.81 7.67 -15.93
C LEU A 237 -11.69 7.66 -14.66
N ARG A 238 -13.02 7.54 -14.82
CA ARG A 238 -13.89 7.06 -13.71
C ARG A 238 -13.49 5.68 -13.17
N ALA A 239 -12.66 4.93 -13.91
CA ALA A 239 -12.11 3.64 -13.48
C ALA A 239 -10.94 3.79 -12.47
N PHE A 240 -10.27 4.94 -12.40
CA PHE A 240 -9.16 5.20 -11.47
C PHE A 240 -9.60 5.94 -10.21
N GLU A 241 -10.84 6.44 -10.14
CA GLU A 241 -11.45 6.96 -8.91
C GLU A 241 -11.36 5.96 -7.74
N ARG A 242 -11.17 4.66 -8.02
CA ARG A 242 -11.06 3.60 -7.01
C ARG A 242 -9.64 3.01 -6.81
N THR A 243 -8.72 3.13 -7.78
CA THR A 243 -7.35 2.55 -7.70
C THR A 243 -6.23 3.58 -7.49
N GLY A 244 -6.49 4.87 -7.71
CA GLY A 244 -5.63 5.96 -7.26
C GLY A 244 -4.36 6.24 -8.08
N MET A 245 -3.62 7.27 -7.66
CA MET A 245 -2.34 7.72 -8.22
C MET A 245 -1.27 6.62 -8.15
N LEU A 246 -1.26 5.82 -7.08
CA LEU A 246 -0.31 4.73 -6.86
C LEU A 246 -0.36 3.66 -7.96
N TYR A 247 -1.56 3.22 -8.38
CA TYR A 247 -1.70 2.20 -9.43
C TYR A 247 -1.11 2.70 -10.75
N TYR A 248 -1.36 3.95 -11.11
CA TYR A 248 -0.77 4.57 -12.31
C TYR A 248 0.75 4.71 -12.20
N THR A 249 1.25 5.12 -11.03
CA THR A 249 2.69 5.18 -10.73
C THR A 249 3.36 3.82 -10.90
N LEU A 250 2.74 2.73 -10.41
CA LEU A 250 3.28 1.37 -10.54
C LEU A 250 3.38 0.88 -11.98
N ILE A 251 2.36 1.18 -12.82
CA ILE A 251 2.43 0.82 -14.24
C ILE A 251 3.57 1.61 -14.93
N ASN A 252 3.71 2.91 -14.63
CA ASN A 252 4.79 3.73 -15.21
C ASN A 252 6.17 3.37 -14.64
N LEU A 253 6.28 2.86 -13.41
CA LEU A 253 7.54 2.33 -12.87
C LEU A 253 8.07 1.18 -13.73
N LYS A 254 7.20 0.32 -14.26
CA LYS A 254 7.59 -0.74 -15.22
C LYS A 254 8.16 -0.13 -16.51
N SER A 255 7.61 0.99 -17.00
CA SER A 255 8.16 1.74 -18.14
C SER A 255 9.56 2.30 -17.84
N LEU A 256 9.72 2.97 -16.70
CA LEU A 256 11.01 3.52 -16.28
C LEU A 256 12.06 2.43 -16.10
N LEU A 257 11.68 1.28 -15.51
CA LEU A 257 12.54 0.11 -15.36
C LEU A 257 13.05 -0.38 -16.73
N LYS A 258 12.13 -0.58 -17.69
CA LYS A 258 12.45 -1.10 -19.03
C LYS A 258 13.31 -0.16 -19.86
N LYS A 259 13.29 1.15 -19.59
CA LYS A 259 14.16 2.15 -20.25
C LYS A 259 15.39 2.56 -19.44
N GLU A 260 15.61 1.93 -18.29
CA GLU A 260 16.74 2.26 -17.40
C GLU A 260 16.78 3.75 -17.00
N ASP A 261 15.60 4.35 -16.80
CA ASP A 261 15.52 5.76 -16.44
C ASP A 261 16.01 5.99 -15.00
N LYS A 262 16.86 7.00 -14.81
CA LYS A 262 17.48 7.34 -13.52
C LYS A 262 16.48 7.65 -12.38
N ASN A 263 15.24 8.02 -12.71
CA ASN A 263 14.21 8.29 -11.71
C ASN A 263 13.60 7.00 -11.12
N PHE A 264 13.84 5.85 -11.74
CA PHE A 264 13.27 4.57 -11.31
C PHE A 264 13.57 4.26 -9.84
N PHE A 265 14.85 4.27 -9.44
CA PHE A 265 15.24 3.88 -8.09
C PHE A 265 14.57 4.74 -7.02
N LYS A 266 14.59 6.07 -7.20
CA LYS A 266 13.99 7.02 -6.26
C LYS A 266 12.50 6.72 -6.05
N LEU A 267 11.76 6.61 -7.15
CA LEU A 267 10.32 6.40 -7.11
C LEU A 267 9.94 4.99 -6.62
N PHE A 268 10.73 3.98 -7.00
CA PHE A 268 10.59 2.62 -6.49
C PHE A 268 10.78 2.60 -4.96
N ASN A 269 11.86 3.20 -4.45
CA ASN A 269 12.16 3.27 -3.03
C ASN A 269 11.02 3.91 -2.23
N GLU A 270 10.48 5.03 -2.72
CA GLU A 270 9.32 5.68 -2.11
C GLU A 270 8.09 4.76 -2.09
N VAL A 271 7.74 4.15 -3.23
CA VAL A 271 6.59 3.21 -3.29
C VAL A 271 6.79 2.02 -2.35
N SER A 272 7.95 1.38 -2.37
CA SER A 272 8.28 0.22 -1.54
C SER A 272 8.20 0.54 -0.06
N LYS A 273 8.79 1.65 0.39
CA LYS A 273 8.72 2.10 1.78
C LYS A 273 7.29 2.37 2.22
N GLY A 274 6.50 3.03 1.36
CA GLY A 274 5.08 3.27 1.62
C GLY A 274 4.31 1.96 1.84
N LEU A 275 4.49 0.97 0.96
CA LEU A 275 3.83 -0.33 1.06
C LEU A 275 4.28 -1.14 2.29
N ILE A 276 5.57 -1.10 2.63
CA ILE A 276 6.09 -1.79 3.83
C ILE A 276 5.48 -1.19 5.10
N ASN A 277 5.52 0.15 5.21
CA ASN A 277 5.05 0.87 6.39
C ASN A 277 3.54 0.71 6.63
N THR A 278 2.75 0.34 5.61
CA THR A 278 1.32 0.07 5.77
C THR A 278 1.00 -1.36 6.21
N ASN A 279 1.84 -2.34 5.91
CA ASN A 279 1.54 -3.76 6.10
C ASN A 279 2.24 -4.41 7.30
N GLU A 280 3.39 -3.90 7.74
CA GLU A 280 4.19 -4.58 8.76
C GLU A 280 3.68 -4.31 10.19
N PRO A 281 3.27 -5.34 10.96
CA PRO A 281 2.89 -5.17 12.37
C PRO A 281 4.12 -4.84 13.23
N GLY A 282 4.09 -3.71 13.94
CA GLY A 282 5.20 -3.26 14.79
C GLY A 282 6.03 -2.13 14.17
N LEU A 283 6.00 -1.98 12.84
CA LEU A 283 6.21 -0.68 12.20
C LEU A 283 4.97 0.17 12.52
N ILE A 284 5.17 1.33 13.13
CA ILE A 284 4.03 2.23 13.37
C ILE A 284 3.55 2.71 12.01
N GLN A 285 2.29 2.40 11.71
CA GLN A 285 1.67 2.57 10.39
C GLN A 285 2.05 3.92 9.80
N GLY A 286 2.90 3.86 8.78
CA GLY A 286 3.31 5.04 8.06
C GLY A 286 2.18 5.53 7.16
N PRO A 287 2.20 6.81 6.81
CA PRO A 287 1.24 7.36 5.88
C PRO A 287 1.44 6.76 4.50
N ALA A 288 0.34 6.23 3.98
CA ALA A 288 -0.09 6.34 2.62
C ALA A 288 0.57 7.45 1.77
N MET A 289 1.74 7.22 1.17
CA MET A 289 2.48 8.27 0.43
C MET A 289 1.85 8.69 -0.92
N LEU A 290 0.85 7.95 -1.41
CA LEU A 290 0.40 7.96 -2.81
C LEU A 290 -1.12 7.90 -3.04
N GLY A 291 -1.96 8.09 -2.01
CA GLY A 291 -3.41 8.22 -2.15
C GLY A 291 -4.16 6.98 -2.69
N GLY A 292 -5.15 6.51 -1.92
CA GLY A 292 -5.98 5.36 -2.27
C GLY A 292 -5.96 4.32 -1.16
N VAL A 293 -7.00 3.50 -1.05
CA VAL A 293 -7.03 2.39 -0.09
C VAL A 293 -5.88 1.46 -0.44
N TYR A 294 -4.82 1.46 0.36
CA TYR A 294 -3.65 0.58 0.20
C TYR A 294 -4.05 -0.89 0.22
N GLY A 295 -5.22 -1.19 0.79
CA GLY A 295 -5.91 -2.47 0.69
C GLY A 295 -6.66 -2.72 -0.63
N ALA A 296 -6.27 -2.16 -1.77
CA ALA A 296 -6.78 -2.64 -3.06
C ALA A 296 -5.84 -3.74 -3.57
N PRO A 297 -6.18 -5.04 -3.45
CA PRO A 297 -5.41 -6.17 -4.00
C PRO A 297 -4.78 -5.95 -5.38
N GLN A 298 -5.43 -5.21 -6.26
CA GLN A 298 -4.92 -4.85 -7.60
C GLN A 298 -3.62 -4.04 -7.57
N THR A 299 -3.49 -3.10 -6.63
CA THR A 299 -2.29 -2.26 -6.49
C THR A 299 -1.09 -3.10 -6.06
N PHE A 300 -1.26 -3.97 -5.07
CA PHE A 300 -0.21 -4.89 -4.66
C PHE A 300 0.20 -5.84 -5.77
N VAL A 301 -0.74 -6.33 -6.57
CA VAL A 301 -0.41 -7.18 -7.71
C VAL A 301 0.43 -6.46 -8.75
N LYS A 302 0.19 -5.17 -9.01
CA LYS A 302 1.07 -4.39 -9.91
C LYS A 302 2.46 -4.19 -9.33
N TYR A 303 2.58 -4.03 -8.01
CA TYR A 303 3.87 -4.01 -7.35
C TYR A 303 4.60 -5.36 -7.44
N ILE A 304 3.89 -6.47 -7.23
CA ILE A 304 4.43 -7.82 -7.36
C ILE A 304 4.86 -8.11 -8.81
N ASP A 305 4.05 -7.71 -9.80
CA ASP A 305 4.41 -7.82 -11.23
C ASP A 305 5.70 -7.04 -11.54
N LEU A 306 5.88 -5.85 -10.97
CA LEU A 306 7.12 -5.08 -11.09
C LEU A 306 8.32 -5.83 -10.50
N LEU A 307 8.18 -6.45 -9.31
CA LEU A 307 9.27 -7.20 -8.68
C LEU A 307 9.64 -8.46 -9.46
N ILE A 308 8.65 -9.18 -10.01
CA ILE A 308 8.87 -10.32 -10.90
C ILE A 308 9.63 -9.88 -12.15
N GLU A 309 9.26 -8.74 -12.75
CA GLU A 309 9.97 -8.18 -13.90
C GLU A 309 11.43 -7.82 -13.55
N MET A 310 11.65 -7.18 -12.39
CA MET A 310 13.00 -6.89 -11.89
C MET A 310 13.82 -8.16 -11.68
N ALA A 311 13.22 -9.24 -11.20
CA ALA A 311 13.87 -10.52 -11.02
C ALA A 311 14.28 -11.15 -12.35
N LYS A 312 13.39 -11.14 -13.35
CA LYS A 312 13.72 -11.59 -14.72
C LYS A 312 14.85 -10.79 -15.35
N MET A 313 14.89 -9.47 -15.09
CA MET A 313 15.96 -8.58 -15.52
C MET A 313 17.23 -8.71 -14.69
N LYS A 314 17.27 -9.61 -13.70
CA LYS A 314 18.39 -9.81 -12.74
C LYS A 314 18.76 -8.56 -11.94
N LYS A 315 17.83 -7.61 -11.81
CA LYS A 315 17.97 -6.43 -10.93
C LYS A 315 17.56 -6.73 -9.49
N LEU A 316 16.70 -7.73 -9.30
CA LEU A 316 16.28 -8.22 -7.99
C LEU A 316 16.64 -9.70 -7.88
N SER A 317 17.15 -10.12 -6.72
CA SER A 317 17.47 -11.52 -6.45
C SER A 317 16.60 -12.06 -5.32
N PRO A 318 16.11 -13.31 -5.40
CA PRO A 318 15.49 -13.97 -4.26
C PRO A 318 16.50 -14.26 -3.14
N GLU A 319 17.80 -14.18 -3.44
CA GLU A 319 18.90 -14.34 -2.49
C GLU A 319 19.82 -13.11 -2.53
N ALA A 320 20.00 -12.43 -1.39
CA ALA A 320 20.90 -11.29 -1.27
C ALA A 320 22.21 -11.70 -0.58
N GLN A 321 23.33 -11.43 -1.25
CA GLN A 321 24.66 -11.54 -0.64
C GLN A 321 24.96 -10.27 0.14
N VAL A 322 25.08 -10.39 1.46
CA VAL A 322 25.22 -9.25 2.36
C VAL A 322 26.51 -9.37 3.15
N GLU A 323 27.20 -8.24 3.32
CA GLU A 323 28.33 -8.10 4.22
C GLU A 323 27.86 -7.30 5.44
N VAL A 324 28.01 -7.89 6.63
CA VAL A 324 27.63 -7.26 7.90
C VAL A 324 28.89 -7.08 8.73
N SER A 325 29.14 -5.85 9.17
CA SER A 325 30.21 -5.53 10.11
C SER A 325 29.61 -5.08 11.43
N VAL A 326 29.94 -5.81 12.51
CA VAL A 326 29.55 -5.46 13.89
C VAL A 326 30.83 -5.36 14.73
N ASN A 327 31.04 -4.22 15.39
CA ASN A 327 32.23 -3.98 16.23
C ASN A 327 33.58 -4.32 15.53
N GLY A 328 33.67 -4.05 14.22
CA GLY A 328 34.88 -4.28 13.42
C GLY A 328 35.08 -5.72 12.90
N LYS A 329 34.21 -6.68 13.24
CA LYS A 329 34.21 -8.02 12.64
C LYS A 329 33.22 -8.07 11.48
N THR A 330 33.69 -8.48 10.30
CA THR A 330 32.86 -8.59 9.09
C THR A 330 32.52 -10.05 8.79
N GLU A 331 31.25 -10.31 8.52
CA GLU A 331 30.74 -11.61 8.08
C GLU A 331 30.00 -11.45 6.76
N LYS A 332 30.12 -12.46 5.89
CA LYS A 332 29.36 -12.55 4.64
C LYS A 332 28.24 -13.55 4.82
N ILE A 333 27.02 -13.14 4.50
CA ILE A 333 25.81 -13.95 4.67
C ILE A 333 25.03 -13.98 3.36
N ILE A 334 24.23 -15.02 3.19
CA ILE A 334 23.23 -15.10 2.12
C ILE A 334 21.87 -15.05 2.80
N VAL A 335 21.09 -14.02 2.47
CA VAL A 335 19.72 -13.84 2.96
C VAL A 335 18.77 -14.31 1.87
N SER A 336 17.89 -15.27 2.17
CA SER A 336 16.94 -15.84 1.20
C SER A 336 15.48 -15.69 1.66
N ASP A 337 14.89 -16.76 2.20
CA ASP A 337 13.47 -16.83 2.52
C ASP A 337 13.12 -16.13 3.84
N ALA A 338 13.96 -16.28 4.86
CA ALA A 338 13.81 -15.66 6.16
C ALA A 338 14.76 -14.47 6.33
N PRO A 339 14.36 -13.42 7.07
CA PRO A 339 15.27 -12.32 7.34
C PRO A 339 16.44 -12.78 8.20
N TYR A 340 17.62 -12.21 7.93
CA TYR A 340 18.75 -12.34 8.85
C TYR A 340 18.65 -11.24 9.91
N VAL A 341 18.46 -11.63 11.17
CA VAL A 341 18.23 -10.71 12.28
C VAL A 341 19.47 -10.61 13.16
N ILE A 342 19.97 -9.40 13.31
CA ILE A 342 21.09 -9.05 14.18
C ILE A 342 20.51 -8.40 15.44
N GLN A 343 20.79 -8.97 16.61
CA GLN A 343 20.57 -8.28 17.88
C GLN A 343 21.75 -7.35 18.11
N ALA A 344 21.51 -6.05 17.96
CA ALA A 344 22.54 -5.02 17.92
C ALA A 344 22.87 -4.51 19.32
N ALA A 345 21.90 -4.50 20.25
CA ALA A 345 22.06 -4.06 21.64
C ALA A 345 22.83 -2.73 21.79
N GLY A 346 22.65 -1.81 20.84
CA GLY A 346 23.29 -0.50 20.80
C GLY A 346 24.64 -0.44 20.07
N ALA A 347 25.15 -1.53 19.51
CA ALA A 347 26.40 -1.56 18.75
C ALA A 347 26.30 -0.82 17.40
N ASP A 348 27.44 -0.30 16.94
CA ASP A 348 27.56 0.26 15.59
C ASP A 348 27.63 -0.86 14.57
N ILE A 349 26.73 -0.81 13.59
CA ILE A 349 26.61 -1.81 12.53
C ILE A 349 26.82 -1.13 11.19
N THR A 350 27.60 -1.76 10.32
CA THR A 350 27.63 -1.40 8.89
C THR A 350 27.12 -2.58 8.09
N VAL A 351 26.17 -2.32 7.19
CA VAL A 351 25.60 -3.35 6.31
C VAL A 351 25.82 -2.93 4.86
N LYS A 352 26.36 -3.83 4.05
CA LYS A 352 26.45 -3.68 2.59
C LYS A 352 25.67 -4.80 1.93
N MET A 353 24.73 -4.46 1.06
CA MET A 353 23.84 -5.40 0.40
C MET A 353 23.64 -5.00 -1.07
N PRO A 354 23.07 -5.87 -1.92
CA PRO A 354 22.78 -5.54 -3.31
C PRO A 354 21.72 -4.44 -3.42
N GLU A 355 21.67 -3.76 -4.57
CA GLU A 355 20.60 -2.82 -4.89
C GLU A 355 19.22 -3.52 -4.75
N PHE A 356 18.23 -2.78 -4.23
CA PHE A 356 16.88 -3.26 -3.96
C PHE A 356 16.72 -4.32 -2.85
N ALA A 357 17.79 -4.78 -2.22
CA ALA A 357 17.67 -5.47 -0.94
C ALA A 357 17.13 -4.50 0.12
N ALA A 358 16.51 -5.03 1.17
CA ALA A 358 15.86 -4.22 2.19
C ALA A 358 16.36 -4.56 3.58
N LEU A 359 16.32 -3.60 4.49
CA LEU A 359 16.52 -3.84 5.91
C LEU A 359 15.54 -3.05 6.76
N ARG A 360 15.23 -3.61 7.94
CA ARG A 360 14.52 -2.97 9.03
C ARG A 360 15.50 -2.66 10.15
N VAL A 361 15.55 -1.41 10.58
CA VAL A 361 16.27 -1.00 11.79
C VAL A 361 15.25 -0.79 12.89
N ASP A 362 15.38 -1.54 13.98
CA ASP A 362 14.52 -1.44 15.15
C ASP A 362 15.31 -0.76 16.29
N ARG A 363 14.73 0.28 16.88
CA ARG A 363 15.26 1.01 18.04
C ARG A 363 14.21 1.00 19.14
N GLU A 364 14.49 0.33 20.24
CA GLU A 364 13.61 0.29 21.40
C GLU A 364 13.91 1.47 22.31
N HIS A 365 12.88 2.25 22.65
CA HIS A 365 12.98 3.36 23.58
C HIS A 365 11.80 3.29 24.55
N GLU A 366 12.05 3.62 25.81
CA GLU A 366 10.96 3.85 26.74
C GLU A 366 10.44 5.28 26.56
N ILE A 367 9.16 5.41 26.17
CA ILE A 367 8.50 6.70 26.05
C ILE A 367 7.66 6.93 27.30
N ASN A 368 7.92 8.03 27.99
CA ASN A 368 7.00 8.63 28.94
C ASN A 368 6.46 9.93 28.34
N ILE A 369 5.15 10.00 28.11
CA ILE A 369 4.48 11.13 27.45
C ILE A 369 4.77 12.45 28.18
N TYR A 370 4.97 12.41 29.49
CA TYR A 370 5.28 13.60 30.29
C TYR A 370 6.71 14.11 30.10
N ASP A 371 7.66 13.25 29.76
CA ASP A 371 9.06 13.62 29.58
C ASP A 371 9.27 14.44 28.31
N HIS A 372 8.31 14.38 27.38
CA HIS A 372 8.31 15.12 26.12
C HIS A 372 7.34 16.30 26.10
N LEU A 373 6.85 16.73 27.27
CA LEU A 373 5.94 17.86 27.39
C LEU A 373 6.73 19.18 27.28
N GLU A 374 6.71 19.82 26.11
CA GLU A 374 7.51 21.03 25.85
C GLU A 374 6.68 22.25 25.45
N LYS A 375 7.27 23.44 25.66
CA LYS A 375 6.69 24.74 25.27
C LYS A 375 6.92 25.08 23.80
N ASP A 376 8.00 24.57 23.20
CA ASP A 376 8.40 24.85 21.80
C ASP A 376 8.08 23.65 20.89
N ALA A 377 6.79 23.36 20.75
CA ALA A 377 6.32 22.24 19.95
C ALA A 377 6.43 22.51 18.43
N PHE A 378 6.90 21.50 17.68
CA PHE A 378 6.91 21.52 16.21
C PHE A 378 5.54 21.22 15.56
N PHE A 379 4.50 21.24 16.38
CA PHE A 379 3.12 21.08 15.96
C PHE A 379 2.20 21.83 16.92
N LYS A 380 0.95 22.06 16.48
CA LYS A 380 -0.11 22.63 17.31
C LYS A 380 -1.28 21.66 17.38
N SER A 381 -1.91 21.55 18.54
CA SER A 381 -3.18 20.85 18.70
C SER A 381 -4.23 21.81 19.25
N ALA A 382 -5.42 21.83 18.64
CA ALA A 382 -6.53 22.65 19.10
C ALA A 382 -7.86 21.91 18.95
N PRO A 383 -8.66 21.80 20.03
CA PRO A 383 -10.06 21.45 19.89
C PRO A 383 -10.81 22.63 19.25
N ASP A 384 -11.88 22.36 18.52
CA ASP A 384 -12.72 23.40 17.92
C ASP A 384 -13.50 24.21 18.97
N LYS A 385 -13.70 23.65 20.16
CA LYS A 385 -14.36 24.29 21.29
C LYS A 385 -13.88 23.70 22.62
N SER A 386 -14.01 24.50 23.68
CA SER A 386 -13.67 24.09 25.05
C SER A 386 -14.85 23.49 25.82
N SER A 387 -16.07 23.53 25.25
CA SER A 387 -17.25 22.95 25.85
C SER A 387 -18.24 22.36 24.83
N TYR A 388 -18.87 21.25 25.21
CA TYR A 388 -19.81 20.48 24.40
C TYR A 388 -21.04 20.10 25.23
N LYS A 389 -22.15 19.75 24.58
CA LYS A 389 -23.24 18.96 25.17
C LYS A 389 -22.98 17.46 24.95
N VAL A 390 -23.61 16.62 25.77
CA VAL A 390 -23.65 15.18 25.49
C VAL A 390 -24.29 14.93 24.11
N GLY A 391 -23.62 14.16 23.26
CA GLY A 391 -23.97 13.88 21.86
C GLY A 391 -23.59 14.98 20.86
N GLU A 392 -22.98 16.09 21.30
CA GLU A 392 -22.59 17.16 20.40
C GLU A 392 -21.28 16.84 19.67
N GLU A 393 -21.31 16.92 18.34
CA GLU A 393 -20.13 16.73 17.50
C GLU A 393 -19.17 17.92 17.56
N GLY A 394 -17.88 17.65 17.46
CA GLY A 394 -16.86 18.64 17.15
C GLY A 394 -15.58 18.02 16.61
N ARG A 395 -14.46 18.71 16.76
CA ARG A 395 -13.22 18.39 16.05
C ARG A 395 -11.98 18.67 16.90
N LEU A 396 -11.01 17.77 16.83
CA LEU A 396 -9.65 18.01 17.30
C LEU A 396 -8.74 18.13 16.07
N THR A 397 -8.05 19.25 15.95
CA THR A 397 -7.12 19.50 14.83
C THR A 397 -5.68 19.43 15.34
N VAL A 398 -4.82 18.73 14.61
CA VAL A 398 -3.37 18.70 14.84
C VAL A 398 -2.66 19.19 13.57
N VAL A 399 -1.79 20.19 13.71
CA VAL A 399 -1.09 20.82 12.58
C VAL A 399 0.42 20.73 12.78
N LEU A 400 1.12 20.04 11.87
CA LEU A 400 2.57 19.97 11.82
C LEU A 400 3.19 21.25 11.27
N ASP A 401 4.38 21.59 11.74
CA ASP A 401 5.21 22.65 11.16
C ASP A 401 5.49 22.43 9.67
N ASP A 402 5.50 23.50 8.89
CA ASP A 402 5.61 23.48 7.42
C ASP A 402 6.89 22.82 6.91
N LYS A 403 8.00 22.90 7.67
CA LYS A 403 9.32 22.41 7.27
C LYS A 403 9.49 20.90 7.34
N LEU A 404 8.59 20.19 8.03
CA LEU A 404 8.69 18.73 8.21
C LEU A 404 8.13 17.98 7.00
N ASP A 405 8.42 16.69 6.82
CA ASP A 405 7.66 15.89 5.85
C ASP A 405 6.51 15.20 6.59
N ALA A 406 5.26 15.58 6.31
CA ALA A 406 4.09 14.98 6.95
C ALA A 406 3.96 13.47 6.69
N SER A 407 4.68 12.92 5.70
CA SER A 407 4.74 11.48 5.48
C SER A 407 5.65 10.73 6.47
N GLU A 408 6.35 11.43 7.34
CA GLU A 408 7.28 10.82 8.30
C GLU A 408 6.79 10.87 9.76
N TYR A 409 5.60 11.44 10.01
CA TYR A 409 5.07 11.68 11.35
C TYR A 409 3.68 11.12 11.54
N TYR A 410 3.34 10.89 12.81
CA TYR A 410 2.01 10.47 13.22
C TYR A 410 1.70 11.03 14.63
N ALA A 411 0.41 11.08 14.97
CA ALA A 411 -0.09 11.56 16.24
C ALA A 411 -0.60 10.39 17.10
N LEU A 412 -0.12 10.30 18.34
CA LEU A 412 -0.71 9.54 19.44
C LEU A 412 -1.63 10.47 20.21
N ILE A 413 -2.92 10.17 20.24
CA ILE A 413 -3.92 11.04 20.82
C ILE A 413 -4.63 10.29 21.94
N ALA A 414 -4.47 10.83 23.15
CA ALA A 414 -5.24 10.48 24.32
C ALA A 414 -6.37 11.51 24.43
N ALA A 415 -7.54 11.17 23.92
CA ALA A 415 -8.68 12.08 23.95
C ALA A 415 -9.11 12.34 25.41
N PRO A 416 -9.56 13.57 25.75
CA PRO A 416 -10.21 13.82 27.02
C PRO A 416 -11.31 12.79 27.30
N SER A 417 -11.40 12.27 28.52
CA SER A 417 -12.35 11.18 28.82
C SER A 417 -13.83 11.59 28.70
N THR A 418 -14.08 12.89 28.62
CA THR A 418 -15.39 13.48 28.38
C THR A 418 -15.79 13.44 26.89
N LEU A 419 -14.83 13.21 25.99
CA LEU A 419 -15.04 13.09 24.55
C LEU A 419 -14.91 11.63 24.08
N SER A 420 -15.62 11.31 23.00
CA SER A 420 -15.34 10.14 22.18
C SER A 420 -14.90 10.54 20.77
N ILE A 421 -13.92 9.83 20.21
CA ILE A 421 -13.48 9.93 18.83
C ILE A 421 -14.46 9.15 17.94
N ARG A 422 -14.95 9.82 16.90
CA ARG A 422 -15.77 9.22 15.83
C ARG A 422 -14.88 8.82 14.66
N GLN A 423 -15.32 7.81 13.92
CA GLN A 423 -14.70 7.44 12.66
C GLN A 423 -14.91 8.56 11.63
N SER A 424 -13.83 9.04 11.00
CA SER A 424 -13.82 10.07 9.95
C SER A 424 -13.10 9.56 8.69
N GLU A 425 -13.15 10.28 7.57
CA GLU A 425 -12.40 9.94 6.35
C GLU A 425 -10.88 9.79 6.60
N ASP A 426 -10.31 10.59 7.50
CA ASP A 426 -8.91 10.49 7.93
C ASP A 426 -8.62 9.26 8.81
N ILE A 427 -9.66 8.62 9.35
CA ILE A 427 -9.59 7.46 10.26
C ILE A 427 -10.18 6.18 9.59
N LEU A 428 -10.77 6.30 8.40
CA LEU A 428 -11.38 5.18 7.70
C LEU A 428 -10.30 4.22 7.17
N SER A 429 -10.58 2.92 7.37
CA SER A 429 -9.78 1.68 7.19
C SER A 429 -8.72 1.29 8.23
N ASP A 430 -8.05 2.23 8.93
CA ASP A 430 -6.88 1.89 9.77
C ASP A 430 -7.14 2.02 11.29
N TYR A 431 -8.39 2.23 11.70
CA TYR A 431 -8.77 2.38 13.11
C TYR A 431 -8.50 1.09 13.91
N ARG A 432 -7.32 0.98 14.52
CA ARG A 432 -7.01 0.05 15.61
C ARG A 432 -7.08 0.76 16.98
N GLY A 433 -8.03 1.70 17.15
CA GLY A 433 -8.18 2.45 18.39
C GLY A 433 -8.38 1.52 19.59
N GLN A 434 -7.57 1.69 20.63
CA GLN A 434 -7.71 0.95 21.88
C GLN A 434 -8.48 1.80 22.88
N VAL A 435 -9.54 1.21 23.44
CA VAL A 435 -10.25 1.80 24.57
C VAL A 435 -9.54 1.34 25.84
N LEU A 436 -8.91 2.27 26.56
CA LEU A 436 -8.30 1.97 27.85
C LEU A 436 -9.24 2.41 28.98
N TYR A 437 -9.37 1.55 29.97
CA TYR A 437 -10.10 1.84 31.21
C TYR A 437 -9.07 2.14 32.31
N GLY A 438 -9.09 3.36 32.85
CA GLY A 438 -8.33 3.74 34.03
C GLY A 438 -9.24 3.77 35.26
N GLN A 439 -8.79 3.28 36.41
CA GLN A 439 -9.55 3.35 37.66
C GLN A 439 -9.07 4.55 38.48
N LYS A 440 -9.93 5.56 38.69
CA LYS A 440 -9.73 6.53 39.76
C LYS A 440 -10.35 5.96 41.04
N SER A 441 -9.93 6.49 42.19
CA SER A 441 -10.49 6.13 43.51
C SER A 441 -12.02 6.27 43.63
N SER A 442 -12.68 6.90 42.64
CA SER A 442 -14.13 7.12 42.59
C SER A 442 -14.76 6.82 41.22
N GLY A 443 -14.29 5.81 40.47
CA GLY A 443 -14.95 5.32 39.25
C GLY A 443 -14.00 5.00 38.09
N ALA A 444 -14.51 4.31 37.06
CA ALA A 444 -13.75 4.02 35.84
C ALA A 444 -13.79 5.21 34.87
N VAL A 445 -12.61 5.70 34.49
CA VAL A 445 -12.44 6.71 33.44
C VAL A 445 -12.19 5.97 32.12
N LYS A 446 -13.06 6.20 31.14
CA LYS A 446 -12.89 5.68 29.79
C LYS A 446 -12.08 6.69 28.99
N MET A 447 -10.89 6.31 28.55
CA MET A 447 -10.05 7.14 27.68
C MET A 447 -9.84 6.42 26.36
N GLN A 448 -9.98 7.15 25.26
CA GLN A 448 -9.70 6.60 23.94
C GLN A 448 -8.31 7.01 23.51
N PHE A 449 -7.52 6.00 23.15
CA PHE A 449 -6.20 6.16 22.59
C PHE A 449 -6.23 5.78 21.12
N VAL A 450 -5.79 6.70 20.27
CA VAL A 450 -5.67 6.48 18.84
C VAL A 450 -4.27 6.84 18.37
N ALA A 451 -3.75 6.06 17.43
CA ALA A 451 -2.59 6.42 16.63
C ALA A 451 -3.10 6.79 15.25
N VAL A 452 -2.78 7.99 14.77
CA VAL A 452 -3.28 8.50 13.49
C VAL A 452 -2.12 9.09 12.69
N PRO A 453 -1.79 8.55 11.51
CA PRO A 453 -0.77 9.11 10.65
C PRO A 453 -1.24 10.42 10.02
N PHE A 454 -0.32 11.35 9.77
CA PHE A 454 -0.64 12.61 9.07
C PHE A 454 -0.98 12.39 7.59
N ARG A 455 -0.75 11.18 7.06
CA ARG A 455 -1.08 10.79 5.68
C ARG A 455 -0.54 11.78 4.68
N GLY A 456 0.65 12.37 4.90
CA GLY A 456 1.23 13.41 4.04
C GLY A 456 0.49 14.76 4.09
N SER A 457 -0.61 14.91 4.82
CA SER A 457 -1.25 16.19 5.10
C SER A 457 -0.58 16.85 6.30
N LYS A 458 -0.37 18.17 6.26
CA LYS A 458 0.11 18.93 7.42
C LYS A 458 -0.93 19.05 8.52
N THR A 459 -2.20 18.90 8.16
CA THR A 459 -3.33 19.03 9.07
C THR A 459 -4.02 17.68 9.18
N LEU A 460 -4.16 17.22 10.41
CA LEU A 460 -4.93 16.06 10.80
C LEU A 460 -6.20 16.54 11.52
N THR A 461 -7.38 16.09 11.08
CA THR A 461 -8.65 16.44 11.73
C THR A 461 -9.36 15.18 12.23
N ILE A 462 -9.66 15.16 13.52
CA ILE A 462 -10.37 14.05 14.16
C ILE A 462 -11.76 14.51 14.59
N SER A 463 -12.78 13.79 14.14
CA SER A 463 -14.15 13.98 14.60
C SER A 463 -14.28 13.50 16.04
N THR A 464 -14.85 14.35 16.90
CA THR A 464 -15.10 14.06 18.31
C THR A 464 -16.58 14.27 18.65
N GLU A 465 -17.02 13.72 19.76
CA GLU A 465 -18.40 13.83 20.27
C GLU A 465 -18.36 13.93 21.80
N GLY A 466 -19.19 14.79 22.38
CA GLY A 466 -19.38 14.85 23.82
C GLY A 466 -19.98 13.54 24.35
N ALA A 467 -19.20 12.75 25.09
CA ALA A 467 -19.61 11.41 25.52
C ALA A 467 -20.16 11.39 26.96
N PHE A 468 -19.49 12.07 27.88
CA PHE A 468 -19.81 12.03 29.31
C PHE A 468 -19.72 13.41 29.94
N ALA A 469 -20.73 13.78 30.72
CA ALA A 469 -20.73 15.04 31.46
C ALA A 469 -19.55 15.11 32.45
N GLY A 470 -18.91 16.28 32.54
CA GLY A 470 -17.75 16.51 33.39
C GLY A 470 -16.65 17.30 32.69
N GLU A 471 -15.46 17.30 33.29
CA GLU A 471 -14.28 17.98 32.75
C GLU A 471 -13.07 17.04 32.71
N SER A 472 -12.38 17.00 31.58
CA SER A 472 -11.13 16.24 31.43
C SER A 472 -10.16 16.97 30.53
N ASP A 473 -8.87 16.81 30.80
CA ASP A 473 -7.78 17.10 29.87
C ASP A 473 -7.44 15.87 29.03
N GLY A 474 -6.59 16.07 28.04
CA GLY A 474 -6.04 15.02 27.19
C GLY A 474 -4.64 15.41 26.68
N PHE A 475 -4.09 14.60 25.78
CA PHE A 475 -2.75 14.84 25.24
C PHE A 475 -2.67 14.46 23.78
N VAL A 476 -1.88 15.22 23.03
CA VAL A 476 -1.41 14.85 21.70
C VAL A 476 0.09 14.70 21.77
N CYS A 477 0.61 13.54 21.42
CA CYS A 477 2.03 13.32 21.21
C CYS A 477 2.26 13.13 19.71
N VAL A 478 3.06 13.98 19.09
CA VAL A 478 3.48 13.81 17.69
C VAL A 478 4.92 13.34 17.68
N ARG A 479 5.20 12.32 16.88
CA ARG A 479 6.54 11.76 16.76
C ARG A 479 6.84 11.30 15.33
N HIS A 480 8.14 11.24 15.03
CA HIS A 480 8.65 10.68 13.79
C HIS A 480 8.58 9.15 13.82
N ILE A 481 8.37 8.52 12.66
CA ILE A 481 8.22 7.06 12.54
C ILE A 481 9.53 6.34 12.88
N GLY A 482 10.65 6.77 12.28
CA GLY A 482 11.96 6.11 12.44
C GLY A 482 12.98 6.80 13.36
N ASN A 483 12.69 8.01 13.86
CA ASN A 483 13.67 8.81 14.60
C ASN A 483 13.18 9.05 16.04
N PRO A 484 13.76 8.37 17.04
CA PRO A 484 13.31 8.48 18.43
C PRO A 484 13.58 9.83 19.08
N GLU A 485 14.50 10.64 18.53
CA GLU A 485 14.82 11.98 19.06
C GLU A 485 13.77 13.03 18.67
N LYS A 486 12.89 12.70 17.72
CA LYS A 486 11.85 13.62 17.22
C LYS A 486 10.49 13.26 17.80
N ILE A 487 10.27 13.66 19.06
CA ILE A 487 9.02 13.50 19.83
C ILE A 487 8.66 14.82 20.50
N VAL A 488 7.40 15.23 20.42
CA VAL A 488 6.86 16.28 21.30
C VAL A 488 5.46 15.89 21.77
N THR A 489 5.14 16.24 23.00
CA THR A 489 3.80 16.15 23.58
C THR A 489 3.26 17.55 23.87
N VAL A 490 2.00 17.77 23.51
CA VAL A 490 1.21 18.95 23.86
C VAL A 490 -0.04 18.50 24.62
N LYS A 491 -0.40 19.25 25.66
CA LYS A 491 -1.66 19.04 26.39
C LYS A 491 -2.83 19.56 25.56
N ILE A 492 -3.91 18.79 25.54
CA ILE A 492 -5.22 19.29 25.12
C ILE A 492 -5.80 20.01 26.32
N ASP A 493 -6.17 21.28 26.13
CA ASP A 493 -6.84 22.07 27.16
C ASP A 493 -8.09 21.34 27.69
N LYS A 494 -8.42 21.63 28.95
CA LYS A 494 -9.51 20.98 29.64
C LYS A 494 -10.85 21.19 28.90
N ILE A 495 -11.53 20.09 28.56
CA ILE A 495 -12.82 20.09 27.86
C ILE A 495 -13.95 19.81 28.83
N SER A 496 -14.98 20.68 28.80
CA SER A 496 -16.18 20.57 29.63
C SER A 496 -17.38 20.06 28.82
N VAL A 497 -17.96 18.94 29.23
CA VAL A 497 -19.19 18.40 28.62
C VAL A 497 -20.35 18.55 29.60
N LYS A 498 -21.46 19.10 29.13
CA LYS A 498 -22.65 19.43 29.94
C LYS A 498 -23.88 18.64 29.54
#